data_AF-A0A2Z6QA12-F1
#
_entry.id   AF-A0A2Z6QA12-F1
#
_cell.length_a   1.000
_cell.length_b   1.000
_cell.length_c   1.000
_cell.angle_alpha   90.00
_cell.angle_beta   90.00
_cell.angle_gamma   90.00
#
_symmetry.space_group_name_H-M   'P 1'
#
loop_
_entity.id
_entity.type
_entity.pdbx_description
1 polymer ?
#
loop_
_entity_poly.entity_id
_entity_poly.type
_entity_poly.pdbx_seq_one_letter_code
_entity_poly.pdbx_strand_id
1 'polypeptide(L)'
;MDIIGAVVDPWKKPSRHNKILTRDNMKILQELVKDKIDWYLDELVGELEIRIGKLISIPTLWRSLVYCGISRKKLHRAAYKQNELL
;
A
#
# COMPACT_ATOMS: atom_id res chain seq x y z
N MET A 1 11.80 -31.98 30.99
CA MET A 1 11.88 -30.51 30.79
C MET A 1 12.60 -30.37 29.47
N ASP A 2 11.82 -30.43 28.40
CA ASP A 2 12.34 -30.67 27.06
C ASP A 2 12.08 -29.44 26.19
N ILE A 3 13.19 -28.96 25.65
CA ILE A 3 13.36 -27.78 24.83
C ILE A 3 12.58 -27.97 23.52
N ILE A 4 11.57 -27.14 23.26
CA ILE A 4 11.11 -26.94 21.88
C ILE A 4 11.40 -25.49 21.52
N GLY A 5 12.65 -25.29 21.08
CA GLY A 5 13.01 -24.15 20.27
C GLY A 5 12.22 -24.25 18.97
N ALA A 6 11.12 -23.51 18.89
CA ALA A 6 10.38 -23.36 17.66
C ALA A 6 11.24 -22.54 16.70
N VAL A 7 11.97 -23.22 15.82
CA VAL A 7 12.54 -22.63 14.61
C VAL A 7 11.37 -22.06 13.81
N VAL A 8 11.18 -20.75 13.91
CA VAL A 8 10.29 -20.02 13.03
C VAL A 8 10.96 -20.03 11.67
N ASP A 9 10.39 -20.82 10.75
CA ASP A 9 10.80 -20.85 9.37
C ASP A 9 10.71 -19.42 8.77
N PRO A 10 11.82 -18.81 8.33
CA PRO A 10 11.81 -17.44 7.82
C PRO A 10 11.07 -17.31 6.48
N TRP A 11 10.67 -18.43 5.87
CA TRP A 11 9.92 -18.50 4.62
C TRP A 11 8.45 -18.86 4.81
N LYS A 12 8.00 -19.10 6.07
CA LYS A 12 6.57 -19.08 6.39
C LYS A 12 6.04 -17.66 6.23
N LYS A 13 5.62 -17.31 5.01
CA LYS A 13 4.73 -16.17 4.78
C LYS A 13 3.53 -16.35 5.72
N PRO A 14 3.20 -15.37 6.58
CA PRO A 14 1.95 -15.41 7.32
C PRO A 14 0.80 -15.44 6.29
N SER A 15 0.25 -16.64 6.10
CA SER A 15 -0.91 -16.84 5.25
C SER A 15 -2.11 -16.26 5.97
N ARG A 16 -2.74 -15.25 5.35
CA ARG A 16 -3.99 -14.58 5.74
C ARG A 16 -3.87 -13.56 6.88
N HIS A 17 -3.42 -12.35 6.57
CA HIS A 17 -3.88 -11.17 7.31
C HIS A 17 -4.40 -10.09 6.33
N ASN A 18 -5.71 -9.82 6.45
CA ASN A 18 -6.49 -8.69 5.93
C ASN A 18 -6.53 -8.46 4.40
N LYS A 19 -7.12 -9.41 3.66
CA LYS A 19 -7.27 -9.34 2.19
C LYS A 19 -8.18 -8.24 1.65
N ILE A 20 -8.93 -7.52 2.50
CA ILE A 20 -10.01 -6.64 2.03
C ILE A 20 -9.84 -5.25 2.65
N LEU A 21 -9.45 -4.27 1.83
CA LEU A 21 -9.64 -2.86 2.15
C LEU A 21 -11.15 -2.63 2.22
N THR A 22 -11.63 -2.18 3.38
CA THR A 22 -13.04 -1.82 3.54
C THR A 22 -13.39 -0.63 2.66
N ARG A 23 -14.68 -0.34 2.48
CA ARG A 23 -15.13 0.84 1.73
C ARG A 23 -14.57 2.15 2.32
N ASP A 24 -14.44 2.24 3.63
CA ASP A 24 -13.90 3.43 4.30
C ASP A 24 -12.39 3.55 4.07
N ASN A 25 -11.66 2.44 4.10
CA ASN A 25 -10.25 2.41 3.72
C ASN A 25 -10.05 2.85 2.25
N MET A 26 -10.96 2.47 1.35
CA MET A 26 -10.93 2.90 -0.04
C MET A 26 -11.17 4.40 -0.19
N LYS A 27 -12.02 5.01 0.65
CA LYS A 27 -12.20 6.48 0.66
C LYS A 27 -10.91 7.18 1.09
N ILE A 28 -10.28 6.71 2.17
CA ILE A 28 -9.00 7.26 2.65
C ILE A 28 -7.93 7.15 1.55
N LEU A 29 -7.86 6.00 0.86
CA LEU A 29 -6.95 5.81 -0.26
C LEU A 29 -7.23 6.80 -1.40
N GLN A 30 -8.50 7.03 -1.75
CA GLN A 30 -8.87 7.98 -2.80
C GLN A 30 -8.53 9.42 -2.43
N GLU A 31 -8.73 9.82 -1.18
CA GLU A 31 -8.31 11.13 -0.67
C GLU A 31 -6.79 11.27 -0.67
N LEU A 32 -6.09 10.23 -0.19
CA LEU A 32 -4.63 10.21 -0.16
C LEU A 32 -4.04 10.34 -1.56
N VAL A 33 -4.55 9.59 -2.54
CA VAL A 33 -4.06 9.67 -3.93
C VAL A 33 -4.47 10.96 -4.61
N LYS A 34 -5.55 11.63 -4.19
CA LYS A 34 -5.87 12.98 -4.70
C LYS A 34 -4.88 14.03 -4.21
N ASP A 35 -4.48 13.95 -2.94
CA ASP A 35 -3.53 14.89 -2.33
C ASP A 35 -2.08 14.59 -2.74
N LYS A 36 -1.73 13.31 -2.85
CA LYS A 36 -0.37 12.79 -3.03
C LYS A 36 -0.22 11.93 -4.29
N ILE A 37 -0.83 12.33 -5.41
CA ILE A 37 -0.81 11.54 -6.65
C ILE A 37 0.60 11.28 -7.21
N ASP A 38 1.56 12.10 -6.79
CA ASP A 38 2.96 12.10 -7.24
C ASP A 38 3.87 11.16 -6.42
N TRP A 39 3.38 10.62 -5.30
CA TRP A 39 4.19 9.83 -4.36
C TRP A 39 4.48 8.43 -4.90
N TYR A 40 5.62 7.88 -4.50
CA TYR A 40 5.98 6.50 -4.82
C TYR A 40 5.04 5.52 -4.12
N LEU A 41 4.98 4.30 -4.66
CA LEU A 41 4.01 3.33 -4.19
C LEU A 41 4.28 2.87 -2.75
N ASP A 42 5.55 2.78 -2.37
CA ASP A 42 6.00 2.43 -1.02
C ASP A 42 5.71 3.55 -0.01
N GLU A 43 5.85 4.83 -0.41
CA GLU A 43 5.46 5.97 0.41
C GLU A 43 3.95 6.00 0.66
N LEU A 44 3.16 5.74 -0.40
CA LEU A 44 1.70 5.61 -0.29
C LEU A 44 1.31 4.43 0.60
N VAL A 45 2.05 3.32 0.56
CA VAL A 45 1.82 2.21 1.51
C VAL A 45 2.07 2.69 2.93
N GLY A 46 3.23 3.28 3.22
CA GLY A 46 3.57 3.71 4.59
C GLY A 46 2.54 4.67 5.18
N GLU A 47 2.13 5.69 4.43
CA GLU A 47 1.12 6.66 4.87
C GLU A 47 -0.26 6.01 5.07
N LEU A 48 -0.63 5.09 4.17
CA LEU A 48 -1.89 4.37 4.28
C LEU A 48 -1.90 3.40 5.48
N GLU A 49 -0.76 2.77 5.79
CA GLU A 49 -0.58 1.93 6.97
C GLU A 49 -0.72 2.74 8.26
N ILE A 50 -0.16 3.96 8.30
CA ILE A 50 -0.31 4.89 9.42
C ILE A 50 -1.78 5.28 9.62
N ARG A 51 -2.50 5.66 8.54
CA ARG A 51 -3.90 6.10 8.63
C ARG A 51 -4.88 4.98 8.99
N ILE A 52 -4.67 3.79 8.44
CA ILE A 52 -5.58 2.64 8.63
C ILE A 52 -5.18 1.84 9.87
N GLY A 53 -3.93 1.94 10.34
CA GLY A 53 -3.37 1.12 11.41
C GLY A 53 -3.23 -0.36 11.02
N LYS A 54 -3.05 -0.64 9.72
CA LYS A 54 -2.94 -2.00 9.19
C LYS A 54 -1.88 -2.07 8.10
N LEU A 55 -1.07 -3.12 8.14
CA LEU A 55 -0.10 -3.43 7.09
C LEU A 55 -0.80 -3.72 5.76
N ILE A 56 -0.33 -3.09 4.69
CA ILE A 56 -0.89 -3.20 3.35
C ILE A 56 0.22 -3.56 2.38
N SER A 57 0.08 -4.75 1.78
CA SER A 57 1.03 -5.14 0.75
C SER A 57 0.91 -4.25 -0.49
N ILE A 58 2.05 -3.92 -1.11
CA ILE A 58 2.14 -3.23 -2.41
C ILE A 58 1.16 -3.81 -3.46
N PRO A 59 1.06 -5.14 -3.64
CA PRO A 59 0.07 -5.72 -4.56
C PRO A 59 -1.40 -5.42 -4.20
N THR A 60 -1.72 -5.33 -2.91
CA THR A 60 -3.07 -4.97 -2.44
C THR A 60 -3.39 -3.52 -2.76
N LEU A 61 -2.44 -2.61 -2.48
CA LEU A 61 -2.56 -1.20 -2.84
C LEU A 61 -2.75 -1.06 -4.36
N TRP A 62 -1.93 -1.75 -5.15
CA TRP A 62 -2.00 -1.70 -6.62
C TRP A 62 -3.38 -2.11 -7.15
N ARG A 63 -3.93 -3.25 -6.70
CA ARG A 63 -5.28 -3.68 -7.11
C ARG A 63 -6.35 -2.65 -6.76
N SER A 64 -6.19 -1.97 -5.63
CA SER A 64 -7.14 -0.97 -5.14
C SER A 64 -7.07 0.33 -5.94
N LEU A 65 -5.87 0.75 -6.33
CA LEU A 65 -5.66 1.87 -7.25
C LEU A 65 -6.30 1.59 -8.61
N VAL A 66 -6.08 0.39 -9.16
CA VAL A 66 -6.70 -0.04 -10.42
C VAL A 66 -8.22 -0.05 -10.30
N TYR A 67 -8.77 -0.57 -9.19
CA TYR A 67 -10.20 -0.52 -8.91
C TYR A 67 -10.75 0.92 -8.84
N CYS A 68 -9.96 1.86 -8.32
CA CYS A 68 -10.28 3.29 -8.30
C CYS A 68 -10.05 4.01 -9.64
N GLY A 69 -9.66 3.30 -10.71
CA GLY A 69 -9.39 3.89 -12.02
C GLY A 69 -8.06 4.66 -12.11
N ILE A 70 -7.17 4.50 -11.14
CA ILE A 70 -5.84 5.12 -11.12
C ILE A 70 -4.85 4.19 -11.81
N SER A 71 -4.28 4.65 -12.92
CA SER A 71 -3.31 3.89 -13.71
C SER A 71 -1.87 4.34 -13.43
N ARG A 72 -0.90 3.45 -13.69
CA ARG A 72 0.54 3.72 -13.56
C ARG A 72 0.99 4.97 -14.30
N LYS A 73 0.46 5.19 -15.51
CA LYS A 73 0.79 6.36 -16.35
C LYS A 73 0.40 7.67 -15.66
N LYS A 74 -0.69 7.67 -14.90
CA LYS A 74 -1.18 8.86 -14.21
C LYS A 74 -0.26 9.25 -13.05
N LEU A 75 0.17 8.27 -12.24
CA LEU A 75 1.19 8.45 -11.19
C LEU A 75 2.52 8.93 -11.76
N HIS A 76 3.03 8.28 -12.81
CA HIS A 76 4.33 8.66 -13.41
C HIS A 76 4.32 10.06 -14.04
N ARG A 77 3.22 10.44 -14.70
CA ARG A 77 3.07 11.78 -15.28
C ARG A 77 3.10 12.87 -14.20
N ALA A 78 2.54 12.55 -13.04
CA ALA A 78 2.43 13.48 -11.93
C ALA A 78 3.82 13.68 -11.29
N ALA A 79 4.53 12.59 -10.97
CA ALA A 79 5.92 12.63 -10.49
C ALA A 79 6.89 13.35 -11.46
N TYR A 80 6.76 13.11 -12.78
CA TYR A 80 7.57 13.79 -13.78
C TYR A 80 7.36 15.31 -13.78
N LYS A 81 6.11 15.77 -13.66
CA LYS A 81 5.79 17.21 -13.62
C LYS A 81 6.37 17.93 -12.40
N GLN A 82 6.43 17.28 -11.24
CA GLN A 82 7.10 17.87 -10.07
C GLN A 82 8.60 18.02 -10.28
N ASN A 83 9.24 17.04 -10.92
CA ASN A 83 10.67 17.05 -11.14
C ASN A 83 11.11 18.12 -12.16
N GLU A 84 10.23 18.52 -13.09
CA GLU A 84 10.47 19.67 -13.98
C GLU A 84 10.24 21.03 -13.31
N LEU A 85 9.59 21.07 -12.14
CA LEU A 85 9.31 22.29 -11.37
C LEU A 85 10.28 22.52 -10.20
N LEU A 86 11.20 21.58 -9.96
CA LEU A 86 12.32 21.67 -9.00
C LEU A 86 13.59 22.15 -9.71
#